data_AF-A0A061N2R3-F1
#
_entry.id   AF-A0A061N2R3-F1
#
_cell.length_a   1.000
_cell.length_b   1.000
_cell.length_c   1.000
_cell.angle_alpha   90.00
_cell.angle_beta   90.00
_cell.angle_gamma   90.00
#
_symmetry.space_group_name_H-M   'P 1'
#
loop_
_entity.id
_entity.type
_entity.pdbx_description
1 polymer ?
#
loop_
_entity_poly.entity_id
_entity_poly.type
_entity_poly.pdbx_seq_one_letter_code
_entity_poly.pdbx_strand_id
1 'polypeptide(L)'
;MVAPALIEMNVPIMAAHLFVLYYGVLADDTPPVNLPAYAISGIAKADPIITGVQGFKYDTGALLLPFIFATNTIILLLPENAGLYAWYEIVWAIFTALIGILVFVTVIQRYLFTNYRWYEWIIALTSSLVFIHVSVYTDLLGIGLFVLLIVINKMRKKRQDQQADPGQVVTA
;
A
#
# COMPACT_ATOMS: atom_id res chain seq x y z
N MET A 1 -8.79 -19.29 -12.57
CA MET A 1 -10.24 -19.18 -12.86
C MET A 1 -10.82 -17.81 -12.50
N VAL A 2 -10.02 -16.74 -12.36
CA VAL A 2 -10.51 -15.40 -11.95
C VAL A 2 -10.75 -14.46 -13.14
N ALA A 3 -9.99 -14.59 -14.23
CA ALA A 3 -10.16 -13.77 -15.44
C ALA A 3 -11.59 -13.72 -16.00
N PRO A 4 -12.32 -14.84 -16.20
CA PRO A 4 -13.67 -14.77 -16.77
C PRO A 4 -14.66 -14.02 -15.87
N ALA A 5 -14.55 -14.15 -14.54
CA ALA A 5 -15.38 -13.41 -13.60
C ALA A 5 -15.13 -11.90 -13.64
N LEU A 6 -13.87 -11.47 -13.79
CA LEU A 6 -13.54 -10.04 -13.94
C LEU A 6 -14.11 -9.46 -15.24
N ILE A 7 -14.10 -10.25 -16.32
CA ILE A 7 -14.68 -9.84 -17.61
C ILE A 7 -16.21 -9.67 -17.49
N GLU A 8 -16.89 -10.57 -16.77
CA GLU A 8 -18.32 -10.42 -16.45
C GLU A 8 -18.61 -9.17 -15.60
N MET A 9 -17.64 -8.70 -14.82
CA MET A 9 -17.71 -7.45 -14.05
C MET A 9 -17.36 -6.19 -14.88
N ASN A 10 -17.36 -6.27 -16.22
CA ASN A 10 -16.99 -5.19 -17.14
C ASN A 10 -15.53 -4.69 -17.01
N VAL A 11 -14.62 -5.50 -16.46
CA VAL A 11 -13.19 -5.17 -16.49
C VAL A 11 -12.64 -5.46 -17.89
N PRO A 12 -11.87 -4.53 -18.52
CA PRO A 12 -11.27 -4.77 -19.82
C PRO A 12 -10.44 -6.05 -19.87
N ILE A 13 -10.52 -6.77 -20.99
CA ILE A 13 -9.91 -8.10 -21.11
C ILE A 13 -8.40 -8.08 -20.82
N MET A 14 -7.68 -7.06 -21.28
CA MET A 14 -6.25 -6.90 -21.01
C MET A 14 -5.98 -6.72 -19.51
N ALA A 15 -6.79 -5.93 -18.82
CA ALA A 15 -6.65 -5.72 -17.38
C ALA A 15 -6.93 -7.01 -16.60
N ALA A 16 -7.93 -7.81 -17.01
CA ALA A 16 -8.24 -9.09 -16.37
C ALA A 16 -7.11 -10.13 -16.55
N HIS A 17 -6.48 -10.20 -17.73
CA HIS A 17 -5.33 -11.08 -17.94
C HIS A 17 -4.10 -10.62 -17.17
N LEU A 18 -3.83 -9.31 -17.15
CA LEU A 18 -2.74 -8.73 -16.36
C LEU A 18 -2.94 -8.96 -14.86
N PHE A 19 -4.18 -8.87 -14.37
CA PHE A 19 -4.53 -9.17 -12.98
C PHE A 19 -4.14 -10.60 -12.61
N VAL A 20 -4.52 -11.58 -13.45
CA VAL A 20 -4.16 -12.98 -13.21
C VAL A 20 -2.66 -13.22 -13.34
N LEU A 21 -2.00 -12.60 -14.32
CA LEU A 21 -0.54 -12.68 -14.48
C LEU A 21 0.18 -12.12 -13.25
N TYR A 22 -0.25 -10.95 -12.76
CA TYR A 22 0.35 -10.28 -11.62
C TYR A 22 0.25 -11.12 -10.34
N TYR A 23 -0.93 -11.68 -10.04
CA TYR A 23 -1.06 -12.62 -8.92
C TYR A 23 -0.38 -13.97 -9.16
N GLY A 24 -0.20 -14.39 -10.42
CA GLY A 24 0.61 -15.56 -10.74
C GLY A 24 2.07 -15.37 -10.32
N VAL A 25 2.63 -14.18 -10.54
CA VAL A 25 3.99 -13.84 -10.07
C VAL A 25 4.03 -13.64 -8.56
N LEU A 26 3.04 -12.94 -7.97
CA LEU A 26 2.99 -12.73 -6.51
C LEU A 26 2.68 -14.00 -5.71
N ALA A 27 2.14 -15.05 -6.31
CA ALA A 27 1.88 -16.31 -5.63
C ALA A 27 3.15 -16.89 -5.01
N ASP A 28 4.31 -16.68 -5.66
CA ASP A 28 5.61 -17.13 -5.20
C ASP A 28 6.13 -16.33 -3.98
N ASP A 29 5.57 -15.16 -3.67
CA ASP A 29 6.03 -14.35 -2.54
C ASP A 29 5.46 -14.83 -1.18
N THR A 30 4.41 -15.64 -1.20
CA THR A 30 3.75 -16.12 0.01
C THR A 30 4.59 -17.16 0.78
N PRO A 31 4.72 -17.06 2.12
CA PRO A 31 5.28 -18.14 2.91
C PRO A 31 4.33 -19.37 2.89
N PRO A 32 4.81 -20.60 2.69
CA PRO A 32 6.20 -21.03 2.77
C PRO A 32 6.94 -21.17 1.42
N VAL A 33 6.40 -20.67 0.31
CA VAL A 33 6.94 -20.91 -1.04
C VAL A 33 7.92 -19.85 -1.55
N ASN A 34 8.21 -18.81 -0.76
CA ASN A 34 9.14 -17.71 -1.10
C ASN A 34 10.61 -18.17 -1.19
N LEU A 35 10.93 -18.83 -2.31
CA LEU A 35 12.28 -19.32 -2.63
C LEU A 35 13.34 -18.21 -2.61
N PRO A 36 13.09 -16.99 -3.16
CA PRO A 36 14.06 -15.90 -3.09
C PRO A 36 14.43 -15.52 -1.65
N ALA A 37 13.44 -15.34 -0.77
CA ALA A 37 13.70 -14.97 0.63
C ALA A 37 14.52 -16.05 1.37
N TYR A 38 14.30 -17.33 1.05
CA TYR A 38 15.03 -18.44 1.67
C TYR A 38 16.46 -18.58 1.16
N ALA A 39 16.70 -18.27 -0.11
CA ALA A 39 18.05 -18.20 -0.64
C ALA A 39 18.86 -17.07 0.03
N ILE A 40 18.24 -15.89 0.20
CA ILE A 40 18.87 -14.73 0.83
C ILE A 40 19.08 -14.94 2.34
N SER A 41 18.19 -15.64 3.04
CA SER A 41 18.37 -15.91 4.47
C SER A 41 19.63 -16.73 4.76
N GLY A 42 20.03 -17.63 3.83
CA GLY A 42 21.30 -18.36 3.91
C GLY A 42 22.54 -17.47 3.82
N ILE A 43 22.48 -16.40 3.03
CA ILE A 43 23.54 -15.38 2.95
C ILE A 43 23.53 -14.49 4.21
N ALA A 44 22.35 -14.10 4.67
CA ALA A 44 22.16 -13.24 5.84
C ALA A 44 22.32 -13.97 7.19
N LYS A 45 22.49 -15.31 7.18
CA LYS A 45 22.52 -16.17 8.38
C LYS A 45 21.28 -15.99 9.27
N ALA A 46 20.11 -15.81 8.65
CA ALA A 46 18.83 -15.63 9.31
C ALA A 46 17.93 -16.87 9.13
N ASP A 47 16.91 -17.00 9.97
CA ASP A 47 15.91 -18.05 9.81
C ASP A 47 15.11 -17.84 8.50
N PRO A 48 15.03 -18.83 7.60
CA PRO A 48 14.33 -18.70 6.33
C PRO A 48 12.86 -18.35 6.47
N ILE A 49 12.15 -18.99 7.41
CA ILE A 49 10.71 -18.79 7.60
C ILE A 49 10.43 -17.39 8.13
N ILE A 50 11.19 -16.95 9.15
CA ILE A 50 11.05 -15.60 9.69
C ILE A 50 11.37 -14.54 8.63
N THR A 51 12.40 -14.78 7.82
CA THR A 51 12.79 -13.88 6.71
C THR A 51 11.67 -13.78 5.68
N GLY A 52 11.08 -14.92 5.27
CA GLY A 52 9.96 -14.94 4.33
C GLY A 52 8.72 -14.25 4.86
N VAL A 53 8.34 -14.48 6.13
CA VAL A 53 7.19 -13.82 6.76
C VAL A 53 7.40 -12.31 6.84
N GLN A 54 8.60 -11.87 7.22
CA GLN A 54 8.89 -10.44 7.32
C GLN A 54 8.96 -9.77 5.94
N GLY A 55 9.53 -10.45 4.93
CA GLY A 55 9.55 -10.00 3.55
C GLY A 55 8.15 -9.82 2.98
N PHE A 56 7.32 -10.86 3.10
CA PHE A 56 5.91 -10.81 2.67
C PHE A 56 5.12 -9.69 3.37
N LYS A 57 5.36 -9.47 4.67
CA LYS A 57 4.74 -8.35 5.40
C LYS A 57 5.09 -6.99 4.77
N TYR A 58 6.32 -6.81 4.29
CA TYR A 58 6.74 -5.60 3.59
C TYR A 58 6.20 -5.51 2.17
N ASP A 59 6.05 -6.63 1.48
CA ASP A 59 5.54 -6.66 0.10
C ASP A 59 4.00 -6.56 -0.01
N THR A 60 3.27 -6.57 1.12
CA THR A 60 1.80 -6.46 1.12
C THR A 60 1.23 -5.30 0.30
N GLY A 61 1.98 -4.21 0.08
CA GLY A 61 1.59 -3.13 -0.82
C GLY A 61 1.39 -3.57 -2.28
N ALA A 62 2.19 -4.53 -2.76
CA ALA A 62 2.07 -5.09 -4.10
C ALA A 62 0.73 -5.82 -4.30
N LEU A 63 0.21 -6.48 -3.25
CA LEU A 63 -1.09 -7.16 -3.31
C LEU A 63 -2.26 -6.21 -3.58
N LEU A 64 -2.12 -4.91 -3.30
CA LEU A 64 -3.19 -3.93 -3.51
C LEU A 64 -3.26 -3.42 -4.95
N LEU A 65 -2.12 -3.36 -5.64
CA LEU A 65 -2.02 -2.74 -6.97
C LEU A 65 -3.00 -3.33 -8.01
N PRO A 66 -3.23 -4.65 -8.07
CA PRO A 66 -4.22 -5.24 -8.98
C PRO A 66 -5.64 -4.75 -8.77
N PHE A 67 -6.04 -4.51 -7.53
CA PHE A 67 -7.36 -3.98 -7.24
C PHE A 67 -7.49 -2.53 -7.71
N ILE A 68 -6.43 -1.73 -7.55
CA ILE A 68 -6.41 -0.32 -7.98
C ILE A 68 -6.56 -0.21 -9.50
N PHE A 69 -5.81 -1.00 -10.28
CA PHE A 69 -5.93 -0.91 -11.74
C PHE A 69 -7.18 -1.63 -12.29
N ALA A 70 -7.75 -2.58 -11.54
CA ALA A 70 -9.00 -3.22 -11.92
C ALA A 70 -10.21 -2.28 -11.75
N THR A 71 -10.18 -1.39 -10.75
CA THR A 71 -11.20 -0.34 -10.58
C THR A 71 -10.96 0.86 -11.49
N ASN A 72 -9.69 1.20 -11.76
CA ASN A 72 -9.33 2.31 -12.63
C ASN A 72 -8.23 1.93 -13.63
N THR A 73 -8.64 1.67 -14.87
CA THR A 73 -7.75 1.26 -15.96
C THR A 73 -6.96 2.40 -16.60
N ILE A 74 -7.11 3.65 -16.14
CA ILE A 74 -6.31 4.81 -16.60
C ILE A 74 -4.82 4.54 -16.34
N ILE A 75 -4.49 3.90 -15.22
CA ILE A 75 -3.11 3.58 -14.82
C ILE A 75 -2.45 2.60 -15.82
N LEU A 76 -3.24 1.76 -16.49
CA LEU A 76 -2.75 0.78 -17.46
C LEU A 76 -2.48 1.38 -18.84
N LEU A 77 -2.91 2.62 -19.09
CA LEU A 77 -2.73 3.32 -20.38
C LEU A 77 -3.14 2.44 -21.57
N LEU A 78 -4.26 1.72 -21.44
CA LEU A 78 -4.74 0.82 -22.47
C LEU A 78 -5.00 1.60 -23.78
N PRO A 79 -4.75 0.99 -24.95
CA PRO A 79 -5.02 1.61 -26.25
C PRO A 79 -6.46 2.11 -26.40
N GLU A 80 -7.42 1.41 -25.80
CA GLU A 80 -8.84 1.78 -25.77
C GLU A 80 -9.11 3.12 -25.06
N ASN A 81 -8.21 3.50 -24.15
CA ASN A 81 -8.23 4.74 -23.37
C ASN A 81 -7.36 5.84 -23.98
N ALA A 82 -6.63 5.56 -25.07
CA ALA A 82 -5.68 6.47 -25.67
C ALA A 82 -6.40 7.68 -26.31
N GLY A 83 -6.16 8.87 -25.76
CA GLY A 83 -6.76 10.14 -26.22
C GLY A 83 -8.03 10.56 -25.48
N LEU A 84 -8.58 9.73 -24.59
CA LEU A 84 -9.73 10.10 -23.74
C LEU A 84 -9.34 10.89 -22.50
N TYR A 85 -8.11 10.69 -22.01
CA TYR A 85 -7.62 11.28 -20.77
C TYR A 85 -6.50 12.29 -21.05
N ALA A 86 -6.57 13.43 -20.40
CA ALA A 86 -5.49 14.40 -20.41
C ALA A 86 -4.29 13.89 -19.60
N TRP A 87 -3.09 14.35 -19.94
CA TRP A 87 -1.85 13.96 -19.25
C TRP A 87 -1.91 14.20 -17.73
N TYR A 88 -2.65 15.23 -17.29
CA TYR A 88 -2.79 15.56 -15.87
C TYR A 88 -3.58 14.49 -15.10
N GLU A 89 -4.56 13.84 -15.73
CA GLU A 89 -5.40 12.81 -15.08
C GLU A 89 -4.62 11.53 -14.84
N ILE A 90 -3.75 11.17 -15.80
CA ILE A 90 -2.86 10.02 -15.69
C ILE A 90 -1.87 10.23 -14.53
N VAL A 91 -1.23 11.40 -14.49
CA VAL A 91 -0.27 11.72 -13.42
C VAL A 91 -0.97 11.76 -12.06
N TRP A 92 -2.18 12.33 -12.01
CA TRP A 92 -2.98 12.36 -10.78
C TRP A 92 -3.34 10.96 -10.30
N ALA A 93 -3.84 10.08 -11.19
CA ALA A 93 -4.20 8.71 -10.85
C ALA A 93 -2.99 7.89 -10.36
N ILE A 94 -1.82 8.05 -10.99
CA ILE A 94 -0.59 7.39 -10.52
C ILE A 94 -0.20 7.91 -9.13
N PHE A 95 -0.28 9.23 -8.91
CA PHE A 95 0.06 9.84 -7.63
C PHE A 95 -0.86 9.38 -6.50
N THR A 96 -2.17 9.34 -6.72
CA THR A 96 -3.14 8.89 -5.71
C THR A 96 -3.06 7.39 -5.46
N ALA A 97 -2.82 6.58 -6.50
CA ALA A 97 -2.55 5.15 -6.35
C ALA A 97 -1.29 4.89 -5.49
N LEU A 98 -0.21 5.62 -5.72
CA LEU A 98 1.01 5.52 -4.92
C LEU A 98 0.77 5.86 -3.45
N ILE A 99 0.03 6.94 -3.18
CA ILE A 99 -0.35 7.31 -1.81
C ILE A 99 -1.22 6.20 -1.18
N GLY A 100 -2.23 5.70 -1.91
CA GLY A 100 -3.09 4.62 -1.42
C GLY A 100 -2.33 3.36 -1.00
N ILE A 101 -1.36 2.94 -1.81
CA ILE A 101 -0.49 1.80 -1.51
C ILE A 101 0.39 2.10 -0.29
N LEU A 102 0.98 3.30 -0.19
CA LEU A 102 1.78 3.68 0.97
C LEU A 102 0.96 3.66 2.27
N VAL A 103 -0.26 4.19 2.24
CA VAL A 103 -1.16 4.15 3.40
C VAL A 103 -1.47 2.71 3.78
N PHE A 104 -1.79 1.85 2.80
CA PHE A 104 -2.09 0.43 3.03
C PHE A 104 -0.93 -0.31 3.71
N VAL A 105 0.31 -0.11 3.22
CA VAL A 105 1.51 -0.72 3.82
C VAL A 105 1.65 -0.31 5.30
N THR A 106 1.35 0.94 5.63
CA THR A 106 1.44 1.42 7.02
C THR A 106 0.38 0.78 7.94
N VAL A 107 -0.80 0.45 7.39
CA VAL A 107 -1.88 -0.26 8.12
C VAL A 107 -1.41 -1.65 8.54
N ILE A 108 -0.76 -2.39 7.62
CA ILE A 108 -0.21 -3.72 7.88
C ILE A 108 0.97 -3.66 8.85
N GLN A 109 1.86 -2.68 8.68
CA GLN A 109 3.01 -2.50 9.55
C GLN A 109 2.65 -2.01 10.96
N ARG A 110 1.45 -1.44 11.14
CA ARG A 110 1.00 -0.73 12.34
C ARG A 110 1.94 0.41 12.76
N TYR A 111 2.65 0.98 11.79
CA TYR A 111 3.68 1.97 12.01
C TYR A 111 3.73 2.97 10.85
N LEU A 112 3.90 4.25 11.18
CA LEU A 112 4.19 5.30 10.20
C LEU A 112 5.37 6.15 10.69
N PHE A 113 5.17 6.93 11.75
CA PHE A 113 6.23 7.68 12.45
C PHE A 113 6.28 7.33 13.95
N THR A 114 5.16 6.87 14.49
CA THR A 114 5.03 6.27 15.82
C THR A 114 4.17 5.02 15.69
N ASN A 115 4.17 4.16 16.72
CA ASN A 115 3.29 2.99 16.76
C ASN A 115 1.82 3.46 16.75
N TYR A 116 1.03 2.95 15.81
CA TYR A 116 -0.38 3.31 15.70
C TYR A 116 -1.15 2.87 16.95
N ARG A 117 -1.98 3.76 17.48
CA ARG A 117 -3.06 3.36 18.40
C ARG A 117 -4.20 2.75 17.60
N TRP A 118 -5.05 1.97 18.26
CA TRP A 118 -6.18 1.30 17.60
C TRP A 118 -7.09 2.26 16.81
N TYR A 119 -7.32 3.48 17.30
CA TYR A 119 -8.06 4.51 16.58
C TYR A 119 -7.35 5.00 15.30
N GLU A 120 -6.03 5.24 15.36
CA GLU A 120 -5.26 5.69 14.19
C GLU A 120 -5.16 4.58 13.14
N TRP A 121 -5.12 3.33 13.58
CA TRP A 121 -5.16 2.17 12.70
C TRP A 121 -6.49 2.08 11.93
N ILE A 122 -7.64 2.33 12.59
CA ILE A 122 -8.94 2.38 11.91
C ILE A 122 -8.97 3.53 10.89
N ILE A 123 -8.47 4.72 11.25
CA ILE A 123 -8.41 5.87 10.32
C ILE A 123 -7.50 5.57 9.12
N ALA A 124 -6.37 4.90 9.34
CA ALA A 124 -5.46 4.49 8.28
C ALA A 124 -6.13 3.47 7.35
N LEU A 125 -6.85 2.50 7.93
CA LEU A 125 -7.56 1.47 7.18
C LEU A 125 -8.67 2.08 6.32
N THR A 126 -9.47 3.00 6.88
CA THR A 126 -10.53 3.68 6.12
C THR A 126 -9.95 4.58 5.03
N SER A 127 -8.89 5.34 5.33
CA SER A 127 -8.17 6.16 4.35
C SER A 127 -7.66 5.29 3.19
N SER A 128 -7.00 4.17 3.49
CA SER A 128 -6.51 3.23 2.48
C SER A 128 -7.62 2.65 1.60
N LEU A 129 -8.76 2.27 2.19
CA LEU A 129 -9.87 1.68 1.43
C LEU A 129 -10.52 2.70 0.49
N VAL A 130 -10.58 3.96 0.92
CA VAL A 130 -11.09 5.07 0.09
C VAL A 130 -10.22 5.30 -1.14
N PHE A 131 -8.89 5.17 -1.01
CA PHE A 131 -7.95 5.29 -2.13
C PHE A 131 -8.03 4.15 -3.16
N ILE A 132 -8.64 3.00 -2.84
CA ILE A 132 -8.83 1.90 -3.82
C ILE A 132 -9.83 2.31 -4.91
N HIS A 133 -10.81 3.15 -4.55
CA HIS A 133 -11.68 3.79 -5.52
C HIS A 133 -11.03 5.08 -6.01
N VAL A 134 -10.30 5.01 -7.12
CA VAL A 134 -9.65 6.18 -7.73
C VAL A 134 -10.72 7.04 -8.42
N SER A 135 -11.25 8.01 -7.68
CA SER A 135 -12.20 9.03 -8.14
C SER A 135 -11.86 10.36 -7.48
N VAL A 136 -12.11 11.47 -8.16
CA VAL A 136 -11.72 12.81 -7.67
C VAL A 136 -12.27 13.11 -6.28
N TYR A 137 -13.50 12.68 -5.99
CA TYR A 137 -14.14 12.90 -4.69
C TYR A 137 -13.54 12.02 -3.59
N THR A 138 -13.26 10.75 -3.88
CA THR A 138 -12.66 9.81 -2.94
C THR A 138 -11.20 10.14 -2.69
N ASP A 139 -10.46 10.57 -3.72
CA ASP A 139 -9.08 11.02 -3.61
C ASP A 139 -8.97 12.24 -2.67
N LEU A 140 -9.88 13.22 -2.81
CA LEU A 140 -9.88 14.41 -1.95
C LEU A 140 -10.13 14.04 -0.48
N LEU A 141 -11.09 13.13 -0.23
CA LEU A 141 -11.38 12.61 1.11
C LEU A 141 -10.22 11.77 1.66
N GLY A 142 -9.61 10.92 0.83
CA GLY A 142 -8.47 10.10 1.17
C GLY A 142 -7.27 10.93 1.58
N ILE A 143 -6.95 11.96 0.78
CA ILE A 143 -5.86 12.93 1.07
C ILE A 143 -6.16 13.67 2.37
N GLY A 144 -7.39 14.13 2.59
CA GLY A 144 -7.80 14.79 3.84
C GLY A 144 -7.59 13.91 5.07
N LEU A 145 -8.02 12.65 5.01
CA LEU A 145 -7.82 11.67 6.08
C LEU A 145 -6.33 11.34 6.31
N PHE A 146 -5.55 11.23 5.24
CA PHE A 146 -4.12 10.95 5.32
C PHE A 146 -3.34 12.11 5.96
N VAL A 147 -3.66 13.35 5.58
CA VAL A 147 -3.07 14.55 6.19
C VAL A 147 -3.44 14.63 7.67
N LEU A 148 -4.71 14.38 8.03
CA LEU A 148 -5.14 14.34 9.43
C LEU A 148 -4.37 13.30 10.23
N LEU A 149 -4.16 12.11 9.66
CA LEU A 149 -3.38 11.06 10.27
C LEU A 149 -1.92 11.47 10.48
N ILE A 150 -1.28 12.11 9.49
CA ILE A 150 0.09 12.61 9.60
C ILE A 150 0.19 13.67 10.69
N VAL A 151 -0.76 14.61 10.75
CA VAL A 151 -0.79 15.67 11.77
C VAL A 151 -0.88 15.05 13.17
N ILE A 152 -1.80 14.11 13.39
CA ILE A 152 -1.94 13.41 14.68
C ILE A 152 -0.64 12.66 15.03
N ASN A 153 -0.05 11.92 14.09
CA ASN A 153 1.18 11.18 14.32
C ASN A 153 2.36 12.10 14.64
N LYS A 154 2.51 13.21 13.90
CA LYS A 154 3.61 14.16 14.07
C LYS A 154 3.49 14.96 15.36
N MET A 155 2.27 15.37 15.74
CA MET A 155 2.01 16.02 17.03
C MET A 155 2.29 15.08 18.21
N ARG A 156 2.01 13.78 18.06
CA ARG A 156 2.33 12.78 19.08
C ARG A 156 3.82 12.50 19.18
N LYS A 157 4.52 12.38 18.05
CA LYS A 157 5.99 12.25 18.04
C LYS A 157 6.64 13.42 18.78
N LYS A 158 6.21 14.66 18.49
CA LYS A 158 6.70 15.85 19.19
C LYS A 158 6.40 15.85 20.69
N ARG A 159 5.24 15.34 21.12
CA ARG A 159 4.91 15.18 22.55
C ARG A 159 5.74 14.10 23.25
N GLN A 160 6.05 12.99 22.56
CA GLN A 160 6.91 11.94 23.10
C GLN A 160 8.37 12.41 23.18
N ASP A 161 8.86 13.12 22.16
CA ASP A 161 10.20 13.71 22.16
C ASP A 161 10.34 14.79 23.25
N GLN A 162 9.28 15.58 23.53
CA GLN A 162 9.26 16.57 24.62
C GLN A 162 9.12 15.96 26.02
N GLN A 163 8.52 14.78 26.17
CA GLN A 163 8.46 14.06 27.45
C GLN A 163 9.75 13.30 27.77
N ALA A 164 10.59 13.03 26.77
CA ALA A 164 11.88 12.38 26.93
C ALA A 164 12.99 13.32 27.44
N ASP A 165 12.76 14.64 27.52
CA ASP A 165 13.73 15.61 28.04
C ASP A 165 13.09 16.60 29.03
N PRO A 166 13.09 16.24 30.34
CA PRO A 166 13.51 17.22 31.33
C PRO A 166 14.29 16.58 32.50
N GLY A 167 15.49 16.01 32.27
CA GLY A 167 16.25 15.49 33.42
C GLY A 167 17.59 14.77 33.25
N GLN A 168 18.19 14.66 32.06
CA GLN A 168 19.54 14.06 31.93
C GLN A 168 20.61 15.12 31.63
N VAL A 169 20.71 16.16 32.47
CA VAL A 169 21.89 17.03 32.52
C VAL A 169 22.24 17.44 33.96
N VAL A 170 22.08 16.56 34.96
CA VAL A 170 22.78 16.70 36.25
C VAL A 170 23.05 15.31 36.83
N THR A 171 24.16 14.71 36.44
CA THR A 171 25.25 14.27 37.34
C THR A 171 26.26 13.48 36.49
N ALA A 172 27.50 13.98 36.56
CA ALA A 172 28.71 13.34 36.09
C ALA A 172 28.99 12.02 36.81
#